data_AF-A0A168N535-F1
#
_entry.id   AF-A0A168N535-F1
#
_cell.length_a   1.000
_cell.length_b   1.000
_cell.length_c   1.000
_cell.angle_alpha   90.00
_cell.angle_beta   90.00
_cell.angle_gamma   90.00
#
_symmetry.space_group_name_H-M   'P 1'
#
loop_
_entity.id
_entity.type
_entity.pdbx_description
1 polymer ?
#
loop_
_entity_poly.entity_id
_entity_poly.type
_entity_poly.pdbx_seq_one_letter_code
_entity_poly.pdbx_strand_id
1 'polypeptide(L)' 'MTVASQVKTCLASLKGAQASLEQFAIETQNQEAKTTFTNAAEQAQQIVQQVETRVQQLENEEPQYKGF' A
#
# COMPACT_ATOMS: atom_id res chain seq x y z
N MET A 1 -8.10 -19.09 -4.15
CA MET A 1 -7.91 -17.66 -3.86
C MET A 1 -9.29 -17.03 -3.73
N THR A 2 -9.62 -16.45 -2.58
CA THR A 2 -10.83 -15.63 -2.41
C THR A 2 -10.55 -14.21 -2.89
N VAL A 3 -11.60 -13.40 -3.00
CA VAL A 3 -11.47 -11.96 -3.26
C VAL A 3 -10.64 -11.30 -2.15
N ALA A 4 -10.88 -11.63 -0.87
CA ALA A 4 -10.08 -11.10 0.24
C ALA A 4 -8.59 -11.42 0.11
N SER A 5 -8.23 -12.66 -0.27
CA SER A 5 -6.84 -13.05 -0.51
C SER A 5 -6.20 -12.26 -1.67
N GLN A 6 -6.94 -12.03 -2.76
CA GLN A 6 -6.44 -11.22 -3.89
C GLN A 6 -6.22 -9.76 -3.48
N VAL A 7 -7.15 -9.17 -2.72
CA VAL A 7 -7.04 -7.78 -2.25
C VAL A 7 -5.90 -7.63 -1.23
N LYS A 8 -5.68 -8.59 -0.34
CA LYS A 8 -4.53 -8.61 0.58
C LYS A 8 -3.19 -8.66 -0.17
N THR A 9 -3.08 -9.49 -1.20
CA THR A 9 -1.87 -9.53 -2.04
C THR A 9 -1.64 -8.20 -2.74
N CYS A 10 -2.70 -7.59 -3.31
CA CYS A 10 -2.61 -6.26 -3.92
C CYS A 10 -2.13 -5.21 -2.90
N LEU A 11 -2.69 -5.22 -1.69
CA LEU A 11 -2.28 -4.34 -0.60
C LEU A 11 -0.80 -4.50 -0.26
N ALA A 12 -0.30 -5.74 -0.19
CA ALA A 12 1.13 -5.99 0.07
C ALA A 12 2.01 -5.40 -1.05
N SER A 13 1.61 -5.55 -2.31
CA SER A 13 2.30 -4.92 -3.45
C SER A 13 2.28 -3.39 -3.38
N LEU A 14 1.16 -2.79 -2.99
CA LEU A 14 1.04 -1.33 -2.82
C LEU A 14 1.97 -0.81 -1.71
N LYS A 15 2.03 -1.50 -0.56
CA LYS A 15 2.98 -1.17 0.51
C LYS A 15 4.43 -1.28 0.05
N GLY A 16 4.76 -2.30 -0.73
CA GLY A 16 6.10 -2.45 -1.32
C GLY A 16 6.44 -1.31 -2.29
N ALA A 17 5.48 -0.88 -3.11
CA ALA A 17 5.65 0.27 -4.00
C ALA A 17 5.83 1.59 -3.23
N GLN A 18 5.02 1.83 -2.19
CA GLN A 18 5.19 2.98 -1.29
C GLN A 18 6.60 3.01 -0.68
N ALA A 19 7.05 1.89 -0.09
CA ALA A 19 8.37 1.79 0.52
C ALA A 19 9.50 2.02 -0.49
N SER A 20 9.33 1.55 -1.73
CA SER A 20 10.29 1.80 -2.81
C SER A 20 10.38 3.29 -3.15
N LEU A 21 9.25 4.00 -3.20
CA LEU A 21 9.22 5.44 -3.43
C LEU A 21 9.90 6.23 -2.29
N GLU A 22 9.64 5.85 -1.03
CA GLU A 22 10.33 6.42 0.12
C GLU A 22 11.85 6.22 0.04
N GLN A 23 12.28 5.00 -0.33
CA GLN A 23 13.70 4.70 -0.49
C GLN A 23 14.34 5.53 -1.62
N PHE A 24 13.66 5.70 -2.76
CA PHE A 24 14.17 6.54 -3.86
C PHE A 24 14.28 8.01 -3.44
N ALA A 25 13.37 8.51 -2.61
CA ALA A 25 13.44 9.86 -2.06
C ALA A 25 14.63 10.04 -1.10
N ILE A 26 15.03 8.99 -0.36
CA ILE A 26 16.18 8.98 0.54
C ILE A 26 17.49 8.93 -0.25
N GLU A 27 17.57 8.05 -1.26
CA GLU A 27 18.80 7.78 -2.01
C GLU A 27 19.13 8.84 -3.06
N THR A 28 18.13 9.53 -3.59
CA THR A 28 18.34 10.53 -4.63
C THR A 28 19.01 11.80 -4.09
N GLN A 29 20.02 12.29 -4.82
CA GLN A 29 20.65 13.59 -4.57
C GLN A 29 19.98 14.74 -5.33
N ASN A 30 19.09 14.43 -6.29
CA ASN A 30 18.36 15.45 -7.03
C ASN A 30 17.16 15.92 -6.19
N GLN A 31 17.12 17.22 -5.86
CA GLN A 31 16.11 17.80 -4.99
C GLN A 31 14.69 17.78 -5.60
N GLU A 32 14.56 17.91 -6.92
CA GLU A 32 13.29 17.82 -7.64
C GLU A 32 12.78 16.37 -7.63
N ALA A 33 13.66 15.41 -7.90
CA ALA A 33 13.34 13.99 -7.83
C ALA A 33 12.94 13.58 -6.41
N LYS A 34 13.65 14.11 -5.39
CA LYS A 34 13.31 13.87 -3.98
C LYS A 34 11.89 14.31 -3.65
N THR A 35 11.52 15.51 -4.09
CA THR A 35 10.16 16.05 -3.92
C THR A 35 9.13 15.18 -4.64
N THR A 36 9.44 14.76 -5.86
CA THR A 36 8.57 13.90 -6.67
C THR A 36 8.31 12.56 -5.98
N PHE A 37 9.36 11.86 -5.54
CA PHE A 37 9.24 10.57 -4.87
C PHE A 37 8.56 10.68 -3.50
N THR A 38 8.82 11.76 -2.75
CA THR A 38 8.13 12.03 -1.48
C THR A 38 6.62 12.19 -1.70
N ASN A 39 6.23 13.06 -2.63
CA ASN A 39 4.81 13.28 -2.95
C ASN A 39 4.12 12.01 -3.47
N ALA A 40 4.84 11.21 -4.27
CA ALA A 40 4.34 9.94 -4.77
C ALA A 40 4.15 8.91 -3.65
N ALA A 41 5.08 8.85 -2.69
CA ALA A 41 4.96 7.99 -1.51
C ALA A 41 3.75 8.39 -0.64
N GLU A 42 3.52 9.68 -0.42
CA GLU A 42 2.35 10.18 0.32
C GLU A 42 1.03 9.81 -0.38
N GLN A 43 0.95 9.95 -1.70
CA GLN A 43 -0.23 9.51 -2.47
C GLN A 43 -0.41 8.00 -2.40
N ALA A 44 0.67 7.22 -2.52
CA ALA A 44 0.62 5.77 -2.37
C ALA A 44 0.13 5.37 -0.97
N GLN A 45 0.55 6.08 0.08
CA GLN A 45 0.10 5.85 1.46
C GLN A 45 -1.42 6.06 1.60
N GLN A 46 -1.98 7.10 0.95
CA GLN A 46 -3.44 7.31 0.95
C GLN A 46 -4.19 6.15 0.28
N ILE A 47 -3.67 5.63 -0.84
CA ILE A 47 -4.24 4.47 -1.53
C ILE A 47 -4.14 3.22 -0.66
N VAL A 48 -3.00 2.98 -0.02
CA VAL A 48 -2.78 1.88 0.93
C VAL A 48 -3.85 1.90 2.02
N GLN A 49 -4.10 3.05 2.66
CA GLN A 49 -5.11 3.17 3.72
C GLN A 49 -6.53 2.87 3.24
N GLN A 50 -6.89 3.31 2.03
CA GLN A 50 -8.19 3.01 1.43
C GLN A 50 -8.36 1.50 1.18
N VAL A 51 -7.32 0.84 0.65
CA VAL A 51 -7.34 -0.59 0.39
C VAL A 51 -7.33 -1.40 1.69
N GLU A 52 -6.57 -0.98 2.72
CA GLU A 52 -6.62 -1.56 4.07
C GLU A 52 -8.02 -1.55 4.65
N THR A 53 -8.71 -0.41 4.54
CA THR A 53 -10.10 -0.29 5.00
C THR A 53 -11.00 -1.31 4.29
N ARG A 54 -10.82 -1.51 2.97
CA ARG A 54 -11.59 -2.51 2.23
C ARG A 54 -11.25 -3.94 2.65
N VAL A 55 -9.97 -4.25 2.93
CA VAL A 55 -9.56 -5.55 3.46
C VAL A 55 -10.28 -5.83 4.79
N GLN A 56 -10.32 -4.87 5.71
CA GLN A 56 -11.01 -5.02 6.99
C GLN A 56 -12.51 -5.27 6.82
N GLN A 57 -13.16 -4.62 5.86
CA GLN A 57 -14.57 -4.89 5.56
C GLN A 57 -14.76 -6.33 5.05
N LEU A 58 -13.92 -6.78 4.12
CA LEU A 58 -13.95 -8.14 3.58
C LEU A 58 -13.72 -9.20 4.67
N GLU A 59 -12.84 -8.95 5.64
CA GLU A 59 -12.61 -9.86 6.79
C GLU A 59 -13.82 -9.98 7.71
N ASN A 60 -14.68 -8.97 7.76
CA ASN A 60 -15.93 -9.03 8.51
C ASN A 60 -17.05 -9.70 7.71
N GLU A 61 -17.06 -9.54 6.38
CA GLU A 61 -17.96 -10.23 5.45
C GLU A 61 -17.62 -11.75 5.36
N GLU A 62 -16.35 -12.12 5.53
CA GLU A 62 -15.86 -13.51 5.51
C GLU A 62 -15.27 -13.91 6.88
N PRO A 63 -16.08 -14.07 7.95
CA PRO A 63 -15.59 -14.31 9.31
C PRO A 63 -14.76 -15.59 9.47
N GLN A 64 -14.94 -16.56 8.56
CA GLN A 64 -14.14 -17.78 8.46
C GLN A 64 -12.65 -17.55 8.12
N TYR A 65 -12.27 -16.32 7.73
CA TYR A 65 -10.89 -15.93 7.37
C TYR A 65 -10.33 -14.78 8.23
N LYS A 66 -10.94 -14.46 9.38
CA LYS A 66 -10.35 -13.52 10.34
C LYS A 66 -8.98 -14.03 10.81
N GLY A 67 -7.92 -13.27 10.53
CA GLY A 67 -6.58 -13.52 11.07
C GLY A 67 -5.62 -14.38 10.23
N PHE A 68 -5.96 -14.69 8.98
CA PHE A 68 -5.02 -15.27 7.99
C PHE A 68 -4.30 -14.21 7.16
#